data_AF-A0A163LSD6-F1
#
_entry.id   AF-A0A163LSD6-F1
#
_cell.length_a   1.000
_cell.length_b   1.000
_cell.length_c   1.000
_cell.angle_alpha   90.00
_cell.angle_beta   90.00
_cell.angle_gamma   90.00
#
_symmetry.space_group_name_H-M   'P 1'
#
loop_
_entity.id
_entity.type
_entity.pdbx_description
1 polymer ?
#
loop_
_entity_poly.entity_id
_entity_poly.type
_entity_poly.pdbx_seq_one_letter_code
_entity_poly.pdbx_strand_id
1 'polypeptide(L)'
;TSPANYVYTFLQPIITELFALATDGMEVTTIEGESINAKVHLLLFTGDTLAVADLINHRGHSHKYGCRICPIAGVYNGGTYFHGKASSHTPRSVDSYRTLNETLGITRSPIAFHPDFRGPAFFGLDEMHLFGQNLARRLREYFRPYPDRNILPDVETRNYPFLLTDNRTMKHVGQDMVKSRPLLPGHFDGNWTDISSGSSRAVDWIDFMLYALPTLVIPYLTNKKSKEILNNLVIACHLSLRWEVRPEDMNFVRNAMSRYQVFLDTNAQGGHISRKSQPVQIHYLGHVSYIMQCLGPMPAYSCRSLERTIGQYKQMSISKNKKGPSLQIKLEDRLIKNIADAHSAAQENVNEDGELCVLKGKRYKIDGDAFAKLRRALKRYLARMGLGGGNDGVEGWSFYGQMERDGKVYRSVCSVGGDI
;
A
#
# COMPACT_ATOMS: atom_id res chain seq x y z
N THR A 1 -16.02 11.10 25.80
CA THR A 1 -16.30 10.64 24.41
C THR A 1 -14.99 10.27 23.75
N SER A 2 -14.88 9.06 23.19
CA SER A 2 -13.64 8.59 22.54
C SER A 2 -13.30 9.43 21.29
N PRO A 3 -12.03 9.74 21.00
CA PRO A 3 -11.58 10.48 19.81
C PRO A 3 -12.12 9.94 18.47
N ALA A 4 -12.43 8.63 18.40
CA ALA A 4 -13.00 7.99 17.22
C ALA A 4 -14.35 8.59 16.79
N ASN A 5 -15.17 9.10 17.73
CA ASN A 5 -16.47 9.69 17.41
C ASN A 5 -16.36 11.02 16.63
N TYR A 6 -15.25 11.74 16.74
CA TYR A 6 -15.08 13.03 16.04
C TYR A 6 -14.75 12.84 14.55
N VAL A 7 -14.00 11.80 14.18
CA VAL A 7 -13.63 11.57 12.77
C VAL A 7 -14.88 11.27 11.94
N TYR A 8 -15.79 10.44 12.46
CA TYR A 8 -17.04 10.15 11.75
C TYR A 8 -17.94 11.37 11.63
N THR A 9 -18.00 12.28 12.60
CA THR A 9 -18.82 13.49 12.44
C THR A 9 -18.36 14.36 11.26
N PHE A 10 -17.07 14.35 10.94
CA PHE A 10 -16.54 15.04 9.74
C PHE A 10 -16.71 14.24 8.45
N LEU A 11 -16.54 12.91 8.51
CA LEU A 11 -16.62 12.06 7.33
C LEU A 11 -18.06 11.70 6.94
N GLN A 12 -19.02 11.81 7.86
CA GLN A 12 -20.40 11.34 7.63
C GLN A 12 -21.05 11.93 6.38
N PRO A 13 -20.95 13.25 6.09
CA PRO A 13 -21.52 13.81 4.86
C PRO A 13 -20.93 13.16 3.60
N ILE A 14 -19.60 13.02 3.56
CA ILE A 14 -18.89 12.39 2.44
C ILE A 14 -19.29 10.92 2.29
N ILE A 15 -19.41 10.19 3.40
CA ILE A 15 -19.84 8.79 3.39
C ILE A 15 -21.27 8.68 2.84
N THR A 16 -22.17 9.55 3.27
CA THR A 16 -23.56 9.56 2.79
C THR A 16 -23.62 9.85 1.29
N GLU A 17 -22.85 10.83 0.80
CA GLU A 17 -22.76 11.15 -0.64
C GLU A 17 -22.21 9.97 -1.44
N LEU A 18 -21.14 9.33 -0.97
CA LEU A 18 -20.59 8.13 -1.63
C LEU A 18 -21.61 6.99 -1.70
N PHE A 19 -22.45 6.83 -0.67
CA PHE A 19 -23.52 5.83 -0.68
C PHE A 19 -24.57 6.17 -1.74
N ALA A 20 -25.03 7.43 -1.78
CA ALA A 20 -26.00 7.88 -2.78
C ALA A 20 -25.46 7.72 -4.20
N LEU A 21 -24.20 8.07 -4.45
CA LEU A 21 -23.57 7.89 -5.77
C LEU A 21 -23.44 6.41 -6.19
N ALA A 22 -23.34 5.48 -5.22
CA ALA A 22 -23.30 4.05 -5.50
C ALA A 22 -24.70 3.45 -5.69
N THR A 23 -25.71 3.91 -4.95
CA THR A 23 -27.09 3.39 -5.02
C THR A 23 -27.90 4.05 -6.12
N ASP A 24 -27.93 5.37 -6.11
CA ASP A 24 -28.83 6.21 -6.89
C ASP A 24 -28.13 6.64 -8.20
N GLY A 25 -26.82 6.85 -8.14
CA GLY A 25 -26.00 7.28 -9.27
C GLY A 25 -25.96 8.81 -9.42
N MET A 26 -25.50 9.26 -10.58
CA MET A 26 -25.51 10.64 -11.01
C MET A 26 -25.89 10.75 -12.49
N GLU A 27 -26.56 11.83 -12.83
CA GLU A 27 -26.80 12.25 -14.21
C GLU A 27 -25.82 13.38 -14.53
N VAL A 28 -25.05 13.23 -15.60
CA VAL A 28 -24.06 14.19 -16.07
C VAL A 28 -24.46 14.63 -17.47
N THR A 29 -24.79 15.91 -17.63
CA THR A 29 -24.98 16.51 -18.94
C THR A 29 -23.62 16.90 -19.53
N THR A 30 -23.30 16.38 -20.70
CA THR A 30 -22.08 16.73 -21.43
C THR A 30 -22.19 18.15 -22.00
N ILE A 31 -21.05 18.69 -22.44
CA ILE A 31 -20.97 20.00 -23.09
C ILE A 31 -21.82 20.04 -24.39
N GLU A 32 -22.02 18.88 -25.01
CA GLU A 32 -22.80 18.68 -26.24
C GLU A 32 -24.31 18.51 -25.96
N GLY A 33 -24.73 18.55 -24.68
CA GLY A 33 -26.13 18.41 -24.26
C GLY A 33 -26.60 16.96 -24.13
N GLU A 34 -25.70 15.98 -24.25
CA GLU A 34 -26.03 14.57 -24.03
C GLU A 34 -26.12 14.27 -22.53
N SER A 35 -27.04 13.38 -22.14
CA SER A 35 -27.16 12.93 -20.75
C SER A 35 -26.46 11.58 -20.55
N ILE A 36 -25.51 11.53 -19.61
CA ILE A 36 -24.83 10.32 -19.18
C ILE A 36 -25.28 9.96 -17.77
N ASN A 37 -25.82 8.76 -17.60
CA ASN A 37 -26.11 8.19 -16.29
C ASN A 37 -24.93 7.33 -15.83
N ALA A 38 -24.38 7.63 -14.65
CA ALA A 38 -23.24 6.93 -14.08
C ALA A 38 -23.49 6.54 -12.62
N LYS A 39 -22.91 5.41 -12.20
CA LYS A 39 -22.81 5.05 -10.77
C LYS A 39 -21.36 5.08 -10.34
N VAL A 40 -21.10 5.61 -9.15
CA VAL A 40 -19.75 5.65 -8.59
C VAL A 40 -19.62 4.52 -7.58
N HIS A 41 -18.72 3.60 -7.89
CA HIS A 41 -18.39 2.50 -6.98
C HIS A 41 -17.08 2.80 -6.26
N LEU A 42 -17.13 2.77 -4.94
CA LEU A 42 -15.94 2.95 -4.13
C LEU A 42 -15.12 1.66 -4.12
N LEU A 43 -13.88 1.73 -4.59
CA LEU A 43 -13.01 0.56 -4.71
C LEU A 43 -12.44 0.11 -3.36
N LEU A 44 -11.96 1.06 -2.55
CA LEU A 44 -11.31 0.80 -1.27
C LEU A 44 -11.12 2.07 -0.44
N PHE A 45 -10.85 1.88 0.85
CA PHE A 45 -10.22 2.85 1.74
C PHE A 45 -8.75 2.47 1.97
N THR A 46 -7.83 3.41 1.79
CA THR A 46 -6.40 3.20 2.05
C THR A 46 -5.89 4.20 3.07
N GLY A 47 -4.82 3.83 3.76
CA GLY A 47 -4.22 4.60 4.83
C GLY A 47 -3.20 3.77 5.59
N ASP A 48 -2.53 4.39 6.53
CA ASP A 48 -1.71 3.65 7.49
C ASP A 48 -2.59 2.77 8.40
N THR A 49 -1.93 1.94 9.22
CA THR A 49 -2.65 1.01 10.10
C THR A 49 -3.52 1.72 11.14
N LEU A 50 -3.17 2.94 11.55
CA LEU A 50 -3.89 3.68 12.59
C LEU A 50 -5.13 4.37 12.02
N ALA A 51 -5.01 5.05 10.88
CA ALA A 51 -6.14 5.69 10.19
C ALA A 51 -7.21 4.66 9.82
N VAL A 52 -6.79 3.49 9.32
CA VAL A 52 -7.69 2.36 9.08
C VAL A 52 -8.33 1.88 10.38
N ALA A 53 -7.56 1.76 11.47
CA ALA A 53 -8.07 1.26 12.74
C ALA A 53 -9.22 2.15 13.24
N ASP A 54 -9.10 3.47 13.12
CA ASP A 54 -10.16 4.40 13.47
C ASP A 54 -11.38 4.24 12.54
N LEU A 55 -11.16 4.11 11.23
CA LEU A 55 -12.21 3.94 10.22
C LEU A 55 -13.02 2.64 10.36
N ILE A 56 -12.46 1.62 11.01
CA ILE A 56 -13.15 0.34 11.23
C ILE A 56 -13.49 0.10 12.71
N ASN A 57 -13.31 1.10 13.57
CA ASN A 57 -13.46 0.99 15.01
C ASN A 57 -12.70 -0.22 15.60
N HIS A 58 -11.46 -0.38 15.16
CA HIS A 58 -10.53 -1.39 15.64
C HIS A 58 -9.87 -0.94 16.95
N ARG A 59 -9.72 -1.85 17.92
CA ARG A 59 -9.07 -1.57 19.22
C ARG A 59 -7.53 -1.47 19.15
N GLY A 60 -6.99 -1.20 17.97
CA GLY A 60 -5.55 -1.15 17.69
C GLY A 60 -4.86 -2.52 17.58
N HIS A 61 -3.63 -2.48 17.04
CA HIS A 61 -2.83 -3.68 16.73
C HIS A 61 -2.31 -4.44 17.96
N SER A 62 -2.28 -3.80 19.12
CA SER A 62 -1.87 -4.41 20.39
C SER A 62 -3.00 -5.20 21.07
N HIS A 63 -4.22 -5.16 20.54
CA HIS A 63 -5.33 -5.96 21.06
C HIS A 63 -5.11 -7.46 20.81
N LYS A 64 -5.68 -8.35 21.65
CA LYS A 64 -5.63 -9.82 21.46
C LYS A 64 -6.04 -10.24 20.05
N TYR A 65 -7.05 -9.57 19.50
CA TYR A 65 -7.50 -9.74 18.12
C TYR A 65 -7.04 -8.58 17.23
N GLY A 66 -5.74 -8.29 17.28
CA GLY A 66 -5.10 -7.12 16.68
C GLY A 66 -5.00 -7.11 15.15
N CYS A 67 -5.35 -8.23 14.49
CA CYS A 67 -5.41 -8.31 13.04
C CYS A 67 -6.80 -7.90 12.54
N ARG A 68 -6.84 -6.91 11.64
CA ARG A 68 -8.10 -6.52 10.99
C ARG A 68 -8.55 -7.53 9.93
N ILE A 69 -7.65 -8.33 9.36
CA ILE A 69 -7.99 -9.20 8.23
C ILE A 69 -8.55 -10.55 8.69
N CYS A 70 -8.06 -11.14 9.78
CA CYS A 70 -8.56 -12.41 10.31
C CYS A 70 -8.78 -12.35 11.84
N PRO A 71 -9.62 -13.23 12.42
CA PRO A 71 -9.97 -13.18 13.84
C PRO A 71 -9.03 -13.99 14.74
N ILE A 72 -7.79 -14.26 14.31
CA ILE A 72 -6.85 -15.05 15.13
C ILE A 72 -6.49 -14.28 16.40
N ALA A 73 -6.42 -14.99 17.52
CA ALA A 73 -5.91 -14.44 18.76
C ALA A 73 -4.38 -14.42 18.75
N GLY A 74 -3.80 -13.27 19.04
CA GLY A 74 -2.39 -13.11 19.37
C GLY A 74 -2.10 -13.50 20.82
N VAL A 75 -0.81 -13.64 21.11
CA VAL A 75 -0.26 -13.97 22.43
C VAL A 75 0.31 -12.71 23.07
N TYR A 76 -0.06 -12.44 24.32
CA TYR A 76 0.41 -11.26 25.06
C TYR A 76 1.73 -11.54 25.79
N ASN A 77 2.75 -10.71 25.55
CA ASN A 77 4.04 -10.70 26.25
C ASN A 77 4.66 -9.29 26.24
N GLY A 78 4.07 -8.35 27.01
CA GLY A 78 4.42 -6.92 26.96
C GLY A 78 4.02 -6.22 25.65
N GLY A 79 3.25 -6.91 24.82
CA GLY A 79 2.79 -6.56 23.48
C GLY A 79 2.05 -7.78 22.90
N THR A 80 1.32 -7.62 21.80
CA THR A 80 0.61 -8.75 21.17
C THR A 80 1.34 -9.24 19.92
N TYR A 81 1.61 -10.55 19.90
CA TYR A 81 2.37 -11.23 18.85
C TYR A 81 1.56 -12.34 18.20
N PHE A 82 1.84 -12.62 16.93
CA PHE A 82 1.03 -13.49 16.10
C PHE A 82 1.92 -14.56 15.46
N HIS A 83 1.83 -15.77 16.00
CA HIS A 83 2.67 -16.89 15.61
C HIS A 83 2.03 -17.73 14.49
N GLY A 84 2.87 -18.45 13.77
CA GLY A 84 2.46 -19.35 12.71
C GLY A 84 2.03 -18.66 11.41
N LYS A 85 1.35 -19.43 10.57
CA LYS A 85 1.00 -19.06 9.19
C LYS A 85 -0.31 -18.28 9.15
N ALA A 86 -0.24 -16.98 8.85
CA ALA A 86 -1.44 -16.14 8.79
C ALA A 86 -2.36 -16.52 7.62
N SER A 87 -1.78 -17.00 6.51
CA SER A 87 -2.50 -17.32 5.28
C SER A 87 -3.41 -18.55 5.38
N SER A 88 -3.36 -19.31 6.48
CA SER A 88 -4.30 -20.42 6.74
C SER A 88 -5.55 -19.96 7.50
N HIS A 89 -5.60 -18.70 7.95
CA HIS A 89 -6.76 -18.18 8.64
C HIS A 89 -7.76 -17.57 7.67
N THR A 90 -9.03 -17.91 7.86
CA THR A 90 -10.13 -17.31 7.10
C THR A 90 -10.19 -15.81 7.37
N PRO A 91 -10.34 -14.99 6.32
CA PRO A 91 -10.62 -13.57 6.49
C PRO A 91 -11.90 -13.34 7.30
N ARG A 92 -11.97 -12.22 8.02
CA ARG A 92 -13.16 -11.82 8.78
C ARG A 92 -14.36 -11.68 7.84
N SER A 93 -15.52 -12.13 8.30
CA SER A 93 -16.78 -11.94 7.59
C SER A 93 -17.16 -10.46 7.54
N VAL A 94 -18.04 -10.11 6.60
CA VAL A 94 -18.66 -8.78 6.53
C VAL A 94 -19.35 -8.41 7.85
N ASP A 95 -20.04 -9.37 8.47
CA ASP A 95 -20.78 -9.15 9.73
C ASP A 95 -19.86 -8.76 10.89
N SER A 96 -18.59 -9.20 10.87
CA SER A 96 -17.59 -8.80 11.88
C SER A 96 -17.41 -7.28 11.97
N TYR A 97 -17.76 -6.53 10.91
CA TYR A 97 -17.67 -5.07 10.84
C TYR A 97 -19.01 -4.37 11.01
N ARG A 98 -20.13 -5.10 11.03
CA ARG A 98 -21.49 -4.56 11.13
C ARG A 98 -22.09 -4.75 12.51
N THR A 99 -21.68 -5.81 13.22
CA THR A 99 -22.17 -6.12 14.56
C THR A 99 -21.36 -5.37 15.62
N LEU A 100 -22.05 -4.88 16.66
CA LEU A 100 -21.40 -4.46 17.89
C LEU A 100 -20.77 -5.68 18.56
N ASN A 101 -19.46 -5.87 18.39
CA ASN A 101 -18.72 -6.96 19.00
C ASN A 101 -17.43 -6.43 19.62
N GLU A 102 -17.44 -6.24 20.93
CA GLU A 102 -16.28 -5.71 21.64
C GLU A 102 -15.16 -6.75 21.86
N THR A 103 -15.48 -8.04 21.69
CA THR A 103 -14.58 -9.13 22.06
C THR A 103 -13.52 -9.41 21.00
N LEU A 104 -13.84 -9.23 19.71
CA LEU A 104 -12.96 -9.60 18.59
C LEU A 104 -12.12 -8.44 18.03
N GLY A 105 -12.00 -7.35 18.79
CA GLY A 105 -11.10 -6.23 18.48
C GLY A 105 -11.56 -5.29 17.35
N ILE A 106 -12.68 -5.57 16.68
CA ILE A 106 -13.35 -4.71 15.71
C ILE A 106 -14.82 -4.62 16.12
N THR A 107 -15.39 -3.41 16.11
CA THR A 107 -16.82 -3.20 16.32
C THR A 107 -17.46 -2.56 15.08
N ARG A 108 -18.77 -2.27 15.17
CA ARG A 108 -19.58 -1.70 14.09
C ARG A 108 -18.93 -0.47 13.48
N SER A 109 -18.68 -0.46 12.17
CA SER A 109 -18.22 0.70 11.39
C SER A 109 -19.30 1.13 10.39
N PRO A 110 -19.60 2.44 10.25
CA PRO A 110 -20.48 2.97 9.20
C PRO A 110 -20.06 2.53 7.79
N ILE A 111 -18.75 2.46 7.52
CA ILE A 111 -18.22 2.07 6.20
C ILE A 111 -18.62 0.65 5.82
N ALA A 112 -18.81 -0.24 6.79
CA ALA A 112 -19.20 -1.63 6.53
C ALA A 112 -20.62 -1.77 5.93
N PHE A 113 -21.43 -0.71 5.99
CA PHE A 113 -22.76 -0.65 5.40
C PHE A 113 -22.75 -0.13 3.96
N HIS A 114 -21.58 0.27 3.43
CA HIS A 114 -21.46 0.68 2.03
C HIS A 114 -21.91 -0.47 1.10
N PRO A 115 -22.67 -0.21 0.03
CA PRO A 115 -23.17 -1.24 -0.88
C PRO A 115 -22.08 -2.14 -1.46
N ASP A 116 -20.91 -1.57 -1.74
CA ASP A 116 -19.74 -2.28 -2.28
C ASP A 116 -18.83 -2.91 -1.21
N PHE A 117 -19.16 -2.80 0.08
CA PHE A 117 -18.36 -3.45 1.11
C PHE A 117 -18.46 -4.98 0.99
N ARG A 118 -17.31 -5.64 0.79
CA ARG A 118 -17.21 -7.11 0.63
C ARG A 118 -16.29 -7.76 1.66
N GLY A 119 -15.79 -7.01 2.64
CA GLY A 119 -14.97 -7.52 3.74
C GLY A 119 -13.60 -6.84 3.84
N PRO A 120 -12.61 -7.48 4.48
CA PRO A 120 -11.38 -6.83 4.92
C PRO A 120 -10.53 -6.21 3.80
N ALA A 121 -10.60 -6.78 2.59
CA ALA A 121 -9.87 -6.25 1.44
C ALA A 121 -10.33 -4.85 1.02
N PHE A 122 -11.52 -4.42 1.42
CA PHE A 122 -11.99 -3.05 1.20
C PHE A 122 -11.12 -2.00 1.90
N PHE A 123 -10.33 -2.43 2.88
CA PHE A 123 -9.33 -1.60 3.52
C PHE A 123 -7.95 -2.05 3.03
N GLY A 124 -7.38 -1.33 2.07
CA GLY A 124 -6.12 -1.66 1.40
C GLY A 124 -4.96 -1.89 2.37
N LEU A 125 -3.97 -2.69 1.96
CA LEU A 125 -2.78 -2.99 2.77
C LEU A 125 -1.57 -2.25 2.20
N ASP A 126 -1.34 -1.03 2.69
CA ASP A 126 -0.34 -0.12 2.12
C ASP A 126 1.08 -0.70 2.14
N GLU A 127 1.73 -0.75 0.97
CA GLU A 127 3.05 -1.33 0.79
C GLU A 127 4.15 -0.46 1.39
N MET A 128 3.98 0.87 1.36
CA MET A 128 4.98 1.79 1.86
C MET A 128 5.18 1.62 3.38
N HIS A 129 4.08 1.56 4.12
CA HIS A 129 4.08 1.29 5.55
C HIS A 129 4.40 -0.18 5.84
N LEU A 130 3.80 -1.15 5.14
CA LEU A 130 4.04 -2.57 5.41
C LEU A 130 5.49 -2.99 5.12
N PHE A 131 5.98 -2.72 3.92
CA PHE A 131 7.30 -3.15 3.50
C PHE A 131 8.40 -2.19 3.96
N GLY A 132 8.23 -0.88 3.74
CA GLY A 132 9.25 0.11 4.07
C GLY A 132 9.38 0.33 5.58
N GLN A 133 8.35 0.89 6.20
CA GLN A 133 8.45 1.31 7.60
C GLN A 133 8.45 0.15 8.60
N ASN A 134 7.87 -0.99 8.23
CA ASN A 134 7.73 -2.13 9.14
C ASN A 134 8.67 -3.29 8.80
N LEU A 135 8.46 -3.98 7.68
CA LEU A 135 9.22 -5.20 7.35
C LEU A 135 10.72 -4.93 7.19
N ALA A 136 11.12 -4.00 6.33
CA ALA A 136 12.52 -3.72 6.03
C ALA A 136 13.30 -3.24 7.25
N ARG A 137 12.70 -2.33 8.04
CA ARG A 137 13.26 -1.87 9.31
C ARG A 137 13.43 -3.02 10.30
N ARG A 138 12.44 -3.92 10.40
CA ARG A 138 12.51 -5.11 11.23
C ARG A 138 13.59 -6.09 10.74
N LEU A 139 13.71 -6.29 9.43
CA LEU A 139 14.71 -7.17 8.84
C LEU A 139 16.12 -6.74 9.24
N ARG A 140 16.42 -5.42 9.22
CA ARG A 140 17.69 -4.89 9.72
C ARG A 140 17.98 -5.34 11.15
N GLU A 141 16.98 -5.36 12.03
CA GLU A 141 17.15 -5.68 13.45
C GLU A 141 17.45 -7.18 13.71
N TYR A 142 17.23 -8.06 12.73
CA TYR A 142 17.68 -9.45 12.80
C TYR A 142 19.19 -9.61 12.64
N PHE A 143 19.90 -8.60 12.14
CA PHE A 143 21.34 -8.68 11.92
C PHE A 143 22.07 -7.89 13.01
N ARG A 144 22.71 -8.59 13.95
CA ARG A 144 23.47 -8.02 15.09
C ARG A 144 24.48 -6.92 14.62
N PRO A 145 24.77 -5.90 15.46
CA PRO A 145 25.37 -6.13 16.79
C PRO A 145 24.55 -5.65 18.00
N TYR A 146 23.43 -4.93 17.83
CA TYR A 146 22.63 -4.43 18.96
C TYR A 146 21.36 -5.26 19.16
N PRO A 147 21.05 -5.70 20.40
CA PRO A 147 19.81 -6.40 20.70
C PRO A 147 18.63 -5.43 20.60
N ASP A 148 17.78 -5.56 19.57
CA ASP A 148 16.38 -5.45 19.95
C ASP A 148 16.12 -6.65 20.88
N ARG A 149 15.88 -6.37 22.16
CA ARG A 149 15.55 -7.40 23.17
C ARG A 149 14.29 -8.19 22.76
N ASN A 150 13.46 -7.64 21.87
CA ASN A 150 12.29 -8.32 21.31
C ASN A 150 12.62 -9.29 20.18
N ILE A 151 13.89 -9.39 19.77
CA ILE A 151 14.35 -10.30 18.71
C ILE A 151 15.31 -11.34 19.27
N LEU A 152 16.22 -10.92 20.16
CA LEU A 152 17.18 -11.86 20.74
C LEU A 152 16.47 -12.87 21.65
N PRO A 153 16.90 -14.13 21.62
CA PRO A 153 16.45 -15.11 22.60
C PRO A 153 16.87 -14.66 24.01
N ASP A 154 16.08 -15.06 25.02
CA ASP A 154 16.39 -14.74 26.42
C ASP A 154 17.71 -15.39 26.89
N VAL A 155 18.15 -16.44 26.20
CA VAL A 155 19.44 -17.12 26.41
C VAL A 155 20.24 -17.06 25.12
N GLU A 156 21.51 -16.62 25.21
CA GLU A 156 22.39 -16.56 24.05
C GLU A 156 22.55 -17.95 23.41
N THR A 157 22.34 -18.02 22.09
CA THR A 157 22.30 -19.28 21.36
C THR A 157 23.30 -19.27 20.21
N ARG A 158 24.04 -20.37 20.06
CA ARG A 158 24.91 -20.59 18.90
C ARG A 158 24.13 -20.82 17.60
N ASN A 159 22.82 -21.09 17.71
CA ASN A 159 21.95 -21.45 16.59
C ASN A 159 21.12 -20.25 16.07
N TYR A 160 21.57 -19.02 16.31
CA TYR A 160 20.85 -17.83 15.85
C TYR A 160 20.75 -17.83 14.31
N PRO A 161 19.54 -17.82 13.72
CA PRO A 161 19.37 -18.06 12.28
C PRO A 161 19.89 -16.92 11.40
N PHE A 162 20.07 -15.72 11.95
CA PHE A 162 20.45 -14.52 11.20
C PHE A 162 21.90 -14.07 11.48
N LEU A 163 22.75 -15.00 11.93
CA LEU A 163 24.16 -14.74 12.18
C LEU A 163 24.92 -14.49 10.86
N LEU A 164 25.70 -13.40 10.82
CA LEU A 164 26.56 -13.05 9.70
C LEU A 164 28.01 -13.58 9.91
N THR A 165 28.68 -13.96 8.83
CA THR A 165 30.10 -14.37 8.80
C THR A 165 31.04 -13.17 8.78
N ASP A 166 32.35 -13.44 8.93
CA ASP A 166 33.44 -12.49 8.62
C ASP A 166 33.37 -11.16 9.39
N ASN A 167 32.82 -11.18 10.61
CA ASN A 167 32.55 -9.98 11.42
C ASN A 167 31.76 -8.91 10.65
N ARG A 168 30.98 -9.33 9.64
CA ARG A 168 30.08 -8.47 8.89
C ARG A 168 29.00 -7.93 9.83
N THR A 169 28.72 -6.64 9.73
CA THR A 169 27.72 -5.96 10.56
C THR A 169 26.88 -5.05 9.68
N MET A 170 25.74 -4.58 10.20
CA MET A 170 24.94 -3.58 9.49
C MET A 170 25.70 -2.27 9.24
N LYS A 171 26.70 -1.92 10.07
CA LYS A 171 27.57 -0.77 9.82
C LYS A 171 28.38 -0.94 8.53
N HIS A 172 28.95 -2.13 8.31
CA HIS A 172 29.64 -2.46 7.07
C HIS A 172 28.70 -2.39 5.85
N VAL A 173 27.47 -2.90 5.99
CA VAL A 173 26.45 -2.84 4.94
C VAL A 173 26.10 -1.39 4.58
N GLY A 174 25.89 -0.54 5.58
CA GLY A 174 25.61 0.87 5.38
C GLY A 174 26.74 1.64 4.68
N GLN A 175 27.98 1.35 5.05
CA GLN A 175 29.16 1.90 4.37
C GLN A 175 29.23 1.45 2.90
N ASP A 176 28.94 0.19 2.61
CA ASP A 176 28.95 -0.34 1.26
C ASP A 176 27.79 0.24 0.41
N MET A 177 26.63 0.51 1.02
CA MET A 177 25.55 1.27 0.36
C MET A 177 26.03 2.66 -0.04
N VAL A 178 26.62 3.43 0.88
CA VAL A 178 27.13 4.79 0.56
C VAL A 178 28.21 4.74 -0.53
N LYS A 179 29.14 3.79 -0.46
CA LYS A 179 30.20 3.61 -1.46
C LYS A 179 29.66 3.24 -2.84
N SER A 180 28.58 2.47 -2.91
CA SER A 180 27.95 2.05 -4.17
C SER A 180 27.05 3.12 -4.79
N ARG A 181 26.62 4.13 -4.01
CA ARG A 181 25.70 5.19 -4.47
C ARG A 181 26.10 5.84 -5.82
N PRO A 182 27.37 6.20 -6.09
CA PRO A 182 27.75 6.81 -7.37
C PRO A 182 27.58 5.88 -8.58
N LEU A 183 27.52 4.56 -8.35
CA LEU A 183 27.37 3.55 -9.40
C LEU A 183 25.90 3.23 -9.70
N LEU A 184 24.97 3.78 -8.91
CA LEU A 184 23.57 3.47 -9.07
C LEU A 184 22.94 4.35 -10.15
N PRO A 185 22.10 3.75 -11.01
CA PRO A 185 21.28 4.50 -11.94
C PRO A 185 20.28 5.39 -11.19
N GLY A 186 19.88 6.52 -11.79
CA GLY A 186 18.95 7.48 -11.18
C GLY A 186 17.50 7.03 -11.04
N HIS A 187 17.20 5.73 -11.12
CA HIS A 187 15.84 5.19 -11.03
C HIS A 187 15.42 4.76 -9.61
N PHE A 188 16.33 4.83 -8.63
CA PHE A 188 15.99 4.55 -7.24
C PHE A 188 15.17 5.71 -6.65
N ASP A 189 14.07 5.38 -5.98
CA ASP A 189 13.23 6.36 -5.28
C ASP A 189 13.92 6.88 -4.00
N GLY A 190 14.77 6.05 -3.39
CA GLY A 190 15.50 6.35 -2.17
C GLY A 190 16.81 7.09 -2.40
N ASN A 191 17.33 7.68 -1.32
CA ASN A 191 18.58 8.43 -1.32
C ASN A 191 19.81 7.52 -1.28
N TRP A 192 19.61 6.20 -1.13
CA TRP A 192 20.66 5.19 -0.98
C TRP A 192 21.74 5.58 0.05
N THR A 193 21.29 5.94 1.24
CA THR A 193 22.13 6.36 2.37
C THR A 193 22.50 5.19 3.27
N ASP A 194 23.38 5.44 4.24
CA ASP A 194 23.69 4.47 5.30
C ASP A 194 22.41 4.11 6.07
N ILE A 195 22.01 2.84 5.98
CA ILE A 195 20.79 2.30 6.62
C ILE A 195 21.01 1.88 8.09
N SER A 196 22.28 1.79 8.50
CA SER A 196 22.68 1.38 9.85
C SER A 196 22.58 2.53 10.85
N SER A 197 22.61 3.77 10.37
CA SER A 197 22.56 4.97 11.17
C SER A 197 21.53 5.97 10.63
N GLY A 198 21.02 6.86 11.49
CA GLY A 198 20.13 7.95 11.09
C GLY A 198 18.67 7.57 10.82
N SER A 199 17.91 8.59 10.40
CA SER A 199 16.51 8.47 10.00
C SER A 199 16.43 8.20 8.50
N SER A 200 15.80 7.09 8.12
CA SER A 200 15.57 6.70 6.73
C SER A 200 14.07 6.72 6.42
N ARG A 201 13.69 7.21 5.24
CA ARG A 201 12.30 7.24 4.78
C ARG A 201 11.86 5.84 4.36
N ALA A 202 10.55 5.64 4.25
CA ALA A 202 9.98 4.36 3.84
C ALA A 202 10.52 3.86 2.48
N VAL A 203 10.75 4.78 1.53
CA VAL A 203 11.33 4.44 0.22
C VAL A 203 12.78 3.97 0.33
N ASP A 204 13.57 4.58 1.22
CA ASP A 204 14.97 4.19 1.47
C ASP A 204 15.02 2.77 2.09
N TRP A 205 14.05 2.45 2.95
CA TRP A 205 13.88 1.11 3.52
C TRP A 205 13.46 0.05 2.48
N ILE A 206 12.58 0.42 1.55
CA ILE A 206 12.19 -0.48 0.44
C ILE A 206 13.40 -0.78 -0.43
N ASP A 207 14.19 0.23 -0.79
CA ASP A 207 15.42 0.05 -1.57
C ASP A 207 16.42 -0.85 -0.85
N PHE A 208 16.59 -0.66 0.47
CA PHE A 208 17.39 -1.57 1.29
C PHE A 208 16.90 -3.01 1.19
N MET A 209 15.61 -3.27 1.40
CA MET A 209 15.06 -4.62 1.40
C MET A 209 15.14 -5.28 0.01
N LEU A 210 14.88 -4.53 -1.05
CA LEU A 210 14.80 -5.08 -2.40
C LEU A 210 16.18 -5.33 -3.03
N TYR A 211 17.18 -4.53 -2.66
CA TYR A 211 18.45 -4.50 -3.38
C TYR A 211 19.66 -4.69 -2.47
N ALA A 212 19.76 -3.97 -1.35
CA ALA A 212 20.91 -4.08 -0.46
C ALA A 212 20.88 -5.37 0.39
N LEU A 213 19.72 -5.80 0.87
CA LEU A 213 19.54 -7.04 1.63
C LEU A 213 20.00 -8.28 0.84
N PRO A 214 19.54 -8.53 -0.41
CA PRO A 214 19.99 -9.70 -1.16
C PRO A 214 21.45 -9.65 -1.61
N THR A 215 22.06 -8.46 -1.74
CA THR A 215 23.43 -8.32 -2.28
C THR A 215 24.49 -8.13 -1.20
N LEU A 216 24.18 -7.43 -0.11
CA LEU A 216 25.15 -7.02 0.91
C LEU A 216 25.00 -7.76 2.25
N VAL A 217 23.88 -8.44 2.46
CA VAL A 217 23.56 -9.12 3.73
C VAL A 217 23.40 -10.62 3.55
N ILE A 218 22.47 -11.06 2.70
CA ILE A 218 22.14 -12.49 2.52
C ILE A 218 23.37 -13.36 2.17
N PRO A 219 24.32 -12.91 1.32
CA PRO A 219 25.50 -13.72 1.00
C PRO A 219 26.34 -14.08 2.23
N TYR A 220 26.36 -13.21 3.25
CA TYR A 220 27.14 -13.36 4.48
C TYR A 220 26.41 -14.13 5.58
N LEU A 221 25.19 -14.64 5.36
CA LEU A 221 24.53 -15.48 6.37
C LEU A 221 25.26 -16.82 6.55
N THR A 222 25.36 -17.31 7.78
CA THR A 222 25.89 -18.66 8.05
C THR A 222 24.88 -19.73 7.68
N ASN A 223 23.59 -19.47 7.96
CA ASN A 223 22.52 -20.44 7.81
C ASN A 223 21.98 -20.46 6.36
N LYS A 224 22.19 -21.58 5.65
CA LYS A 224 21.70 -21.79 4.28
C LYS A 224 20.18 -21.67 4.16
N LYS A 225 19.43 -22.12 5.17
CA LYS A 225 17.96 -22.03 5.17
C LYS A 225 17.51 -20.58 5.28
N SER A 226 18.15 -19.79 6.13
CA SER A 226 17.88 -18.35 6.24
C SER A 226 18.12 -17.62 4.92
N LYS A 227 19.19 -17.97 4.18
CA LYS A 227 19.45 -17.42 2.84
C LYS A 227 18.28 -17.68 1.89
N GLU A 228 17.85 -18.94 1.80
CA GLU A 228 16.74 -19.35 0.94
C GLU A 228 15.44 -18.62 1.31
N ILE A 229 15.11 -18.58 2.59
CA ILE A 229 13.88 -17.97 3.10
C ILE A 229 13.87 -16.47 2.84
N LEU A 230 14.97 -15.76 3.14
CA LEU A 230 15.06 -14.31 2.92
C LEU A 230 15.09 -13.95 1.43
N ASN A 231 15.79 -14.73 0.59
CA ASN A 231 15.76 -14.51 -0.86
C ASN A 231 14.34 -14.65 -1.42
N ASN A 232 13.62 -15.70 -1.02
CA ASN A 232 12.23 -15.90 -1.45
C ASN A 232 11.31 -14.78 -0.95
N LEU A 233 11.53 -14.29 0.28
CA LEU A 233 10.80 -13.15 0.82
C LEU A 233 11.06 -11.88 -0.01
N VAL A 234 12.31 -11.59 -0.35
CA VAL A 234 12.69 -10.44 -1.19
C VAL A 234 12.05 -10.54 -2.58
N ILE A 235 12.07 -11.73 -3.20
CA ILE A 235 11.40 -11.96 -4.49
C ILE A 235 9.89 -11.73 -4.36
N ALA A 236 9.26 -12.20 -3.29
CA ALA A 236 7.84 -11.97 -3.05
C ALA A 236 7.51 -10.48 -2.90
N CYS A 237 8.36 -9.70 -2.20
CA CYS A 237 8.22 -8.25 -2.12
C CYS A 237 8.39 -7.58 -3.50
N HIS A 238 9.37 -7.99 -4.31
CA HIS A 238 9.51 -7.53 -5.70
C HIS A 238 8.24 -7.77 -6.52
N LEU A 239 7.70 -8.99 -6.48
CA LEU A 239 6.47 -9.35 -7.21
C LEU A 239 5.27 -8.53 -6.74
N SER A 240 5.17 -8.29 -5.43
CA SER A 240 4.08 -7.50 -4.83
C SER A 240 4.11 -6.03 -5.25
N LEU A 241 5.29 -5.51 -5.62
CA LEU A 241 5.54 -4.12 -6.02
C LEU A 241 5.51 -3.90 -7.54
N ARG A 242 5.21 -4.92 -8.33
CA ARG A 242 5.00 -4.77 -9.78
C ARG A 242 3.62 -4.18 -10.08
N TRP A 243 3.47 -3.57 -11.26
CA TRP A 243 2.18 -3.13 -11.79
C TRP A 243 1.38 -4.25 -12.48
N GLU A 244 2.01 -5.41 -12.72
CA GLU A 244 1.38 -6.61 -13.26
C GLU A 244 1.58 -7.76 -12.26
N VAL A 245 0.50 -8.48 -11.98
CA VAL A 245 0.52 -9.65 -11.09
C VAL A 245 -0.13 -10.82 -11.82
N ARG A 246 0.59 -11.94 -11.93
CA ARG A 246 0.07 -13.18 -12.50
C ARG A 246 -0.41 -14.13 -11.40
N PRO A 247 -1.31 -15.08 -11.69
CA PRO A 247 -1.73 -16.11 -10.73
C PRO A 247 -0.56 -16.87 -10.09
N GLU A 248 0.49 -17.16 -10.87
CA GLU A 248 1.69 -17.85 -10.43
C GLU A 248 2.48 -16.98 -9.44
N ASP A 249 2.56 -15.67 -9.69
CA ASP A 249 3.20 -14.70 -8.79
C ASP A 249 2.46 -14.67 -7.44
N MET A 250 1.12 -14.65 -7.45
CA MET A 250 0.32 -14.68 -6.21
C MET A 250 0.57 -15.94 -5.40
N ASN A 251 0.68 -17.10 -6.05
CA ASN A 251 1.00 -18.36 -5.39
C ASN A 251 2.41 -18.33 -4.80
N PHE A 252 3.39 -17.80 -5.54
CA PHE A 252 4.75 -17.63 -5.03
C PHE A 252 4.78 -16.71 -3.82
N VAL A 253 4.16 -15.53 -3.90
CA VAL A 253 4.08 -14.54 -2.81
C VAL A 253 3.47 -15.17 -1.56
N ARG A 254 2.34 -15.87 -1.70
CA ARG A 254 1.68 -16.58 -0.60
C ARG A 254 2.63 -17.58 0.06
N ASN A 255 3.28 -18.41 -0.75
CA ASN A 255 4.15 -19.48 -0.27
C ASN A 255 5.41 -18.93 0.40
N ALA A 256 6.08 -17.95 -0.21
CA ALA A 256 7.28 -17.32 0.34
C ALA A 256 7.00 -16.64 1.69
N MET A 257 5.96 -15.81 1.78
CA MET A 257 5.60 -15.12 3.02
C MET A 257 5.15 -16.10 4.12
N SER A 258 4.41 -17.15 3.75
CA SER A 258 4.03 -18.22 4.69
C SER A 258 5.25 -18.97 5.21
N ARG A 259 6.18 -19.35 4.33
CA ARG A 259 7.41 -20.05 4.73
C ARG A 259 8.28 -19.19 5.63
N TYR A 260 8.32 -17.88 5.40
CA TYR A 260 8.98 -16.94 6.29
C TYR A 260 8.34 -16.88 7.68
N GLN A 261 7.01 -16.77 7.76
CA GLN A 261 6.28 -16.78 9.04
C GLN A 261 6.49 -18.08 9.83
N VAL A 262 6.40 -19.23 9.15
CA VAL A 262 6.66 -20.55 9.75
C VAL A 262 8.12 -20.66 10.20
N PHE A 263 9.08 -20.17 9.39
CA PHE A 263 10.48 -20.16 9.77
C PHE A 263 10.74 -19.39 11.06
N LEU A 264 10.14 -18.21 11.22
CA LEU A 264 10.24 -17.43 12.46
C LEU A 264 9.62 -18.19 13.64
N ASP A 265 8.42 -18.74 13.47
CA ASP A 265 7.72 -19.46 14.54
C ASP A 265 8.51 -20.71 15.00
N THR A 266 9.03 -21.50 14.06
CA THR A 266 9.87 -22.66 14.39
C THR A 266 11.13 -22.27 15.14
N ASN A 267 11.83 -21.20 14.72
CA ASN A 267 13.01 -20.72 15.44
C ASN A 267 12.65 -20.15 16.82
N ALA A 268 11.50 -19.51 16.96
CA ALA A 268 11.04 -18.99 18.25
C ALA A 268 10.65 -20.12 19.22
N GLN A 269 10.02 -21.18 18.71
CA GLN A 269 9.72 -22.38 19.49
C GLN A 269 10.98 -23.13 19.93
N GLY A 270 12.01 -23.16 19.07
CA GLY A 270 13.34 -23.71 19.40
C GLY A 270 14.21 -22.82 20.30
N GLY A 271 13.72 -21.66 20.73
CA GLY A 271 14.48 -20.71 21.55
C GLY A 271 15.65 -20.06 20.81
N HIS A 272 15.65 -20.08 19.47
CA HIS A 272 16.71 -19.49 18.65
C HIS A 272 16.50 -17.99 18.39
N ILE A 273 15.24 -17.53 18.47
CA ILE A 273 14.85 -16.12 18.43
C ILE A 273 13.74 -15.87 19.47
N SER A 274 13.50 -14.62 19.84
CA SER A 274 12.37 -14.28 20.70
C SER A 274 11.04 -14.52 19.99
N ARG A 275 10.03 -14.97 20.73
CA ARG A 275 8.62 -14.95 20.30
C ARG A 275 8.12 -13.54 19.98
N LYS A 276 8.74 -12.50 20.55
CA LYS A 276 8.39 -11.11 20.26
C LYS A 276 8.79 -10.64 18.85
N SER A 277 9.52 -11.47 18.09
CA SER A 277 9.95 -11.19 16.72
C SER A 277 8.83 -11.19 15.67
N GLN A 278 7.60 -11.59 16.04
CA GLN A 278 6.44 -11.72 15.15
C GLN A 278 5.29 -10.77 15.55
N PRO A 279 5.48 -9.44 15.47
CA PRO A 279 4.39 -8.49 15.69
C PRO A 279 3.37 -8.56 14.55
N VAL A 280 2.26 -7.81 14.67
CA VAL A 280 1.15 -7.85 13.70
C VAL A 280 1.60 -7.59 12.25
N GLN A 281 2.66 -6.81 12.04
CA GLN A 281 3.13 -6.49 10.69
C GLN A 281 3.73 -7.71 9.98
N ILE A 282 4.39 -8.59 10.74
CA ILE A 282 4.85 -9.90 10.24
C ILE A 282 3.65 -10.78 9.94
N HIS A 283 2.59 -10.72 10.75
CA HIS A 283 1.34 -11.43 10.50
C HIS A 283 0.65 -10.97 9.21
N TYR A 284 0.61 -9.67 8.94
CA TYR A 284 0.01 -9.10 7.72
C TYR A 284 0.66 -9.60 6.42
N LEU A 285 1.92 -10.06 6.46
CA LEU A 285 2.56 -10.67 5.29
C LEU A 285 1.76 -11.85 4.74
N GLY A 286 1.22 -12.72 5.60
CA GLY A 286 0.43 -13.86 5.12
C GLY A 286 -0.92 -13.46 4.49
N HIS A 287 -1.33 -12.20 4.62
CA HIS A 287 -2.53 -11.64 3.98
C HIS A 287 -2.24 -10.90 2.68
N VAL A 288 -0.97 -10.63 2.33
CA VAL A 288 -0.61 -9.87 1.11
C VAL A 288 -1.18 -10.53 -0.14
N SER A 289 -1.00 -11.85 -0.31
CA SER A 289 -1.53 -12.56 -1.48
C SER A 289 -3.06 -12.50 -1.60
N TYR A 290 -3.77 -12.50 -0.46
CA TYR A 290 -5.23 -12.34 -0.43
C TYR A 290 -5.64 -10.93 -0.86
N ILE A 291 -4.98 -9.90 -0.32
CA ILE A 291 -5.27 -8.51 -0.70
C ILE A 291 -4.95 -8.28 -2.19
N MET A 292 -3.84 -8.81 -2.69
CA MET A 292 -3.48 -8.71 -4.11
C MET A 292 -4.49 -9.40 -5.02
N GLN A 293 -5.06 -10.53 -4.58
CA GLN A 293 -6.11 -11.22 -5.33
C GLN A 293 -7.39 -10.38 -5.43
N CYS A 294 -7.70 -9.59 -4.39
CA CYS A 294 -8.88 -8.72 -4.35
C CYS A 294 -8.68 -7.40 -5.10
N LEU A 295 -7.55 -6.73 -4.87
CA LEU A 295 -7.31 -5.34 -5.30
C LEU A 295 -6.32 -5.21 -6.46
N GLY A 296 -5.62 -6.28 -6.81
CA GLY A 296 -4.52 -6.25 -7.78
C GLY A 296 -3.17 -5.86 -7.14
N PRO A 297 -2.23 -5.31 -7.92
CA PRO A 297 -0.89 -4.98 -7.45
C PRO A 297 -0.88 -3.95 -6.32
N MET A 298 0.01 -4.10 -5.33
CA MET A 298 0.05 -3.18 -4.19
C MET A 298 0.27 -1.70 -4.55
N PRO A 299 1.12 -1.35 -5.54
CA PRO A 299 1.29 0.03 -6.00
C PRO A 299 -0.02 0.74 -6.42
N ALA A 300 -1.05 -0.01 -6.84
CA ALA A 300 -2.30 0.58 -7.31
C ALA A 300 -3.14 1.21 -6.17
N TYR A 301 -2.91 0.82 -4.92
CA TYR A 301 -3.61 1.35 -3.74
C TYR A 301 -2.65 1.90 -2.68
N SER A 302 -1.46 2.30 -3.13
CA SER A 302 -0.41 2.90 -2.31
C SER A 302 -0.81 4.24 -1.70
N CYS A 303 -0.39 4.48 -0.47
CA CYS A 303 -0.53 5.76 0.24
C CYS A 303 0.56 6.77 -0.13
N ARG A 304 1.50 6.45 -1.03
CA ARG A 304 2.60 7.35 -1.40
C ARG A 304 2.12 8.71 -1.91
N SER A 305 1.06 8.75 -2.71
CA SER A 305 0.47 9.99 -3.21
C SER A 305 -0.15 10.82 -2.09
N LEU A 306 -0.88 10.17 -1.17
CA LEU A 306 -1.48 10.79 0.01
C LEU A 306 -0.39 11.42 0.90
N GLU A 307 0.69 10.70 1.18
CA GLU A 307 1.80 11.18 2.00
C GLU A 307 2.54 12.36 1.37
N ARG A 308 2.71 12.36 0.04
CA ARG A 308 3.25 13.53 -0.68
C ARG A 308 2.34 14.75 -0.52
N THR A 309 1.04 14.57 -0.64
CA THR A 309 0.04 15.63 -0.43
C THR A 309 0.06 16.14 1.02
N ILE A 310 0.15 15.25 2.01
CA ILE A 310 0.33 15.62 3.42
C ILE A 310 1.62 16.43 3.61
N GLY A 311 2.72 16.01 2.98
CA GLY A 311 3.99 16.76 2.98
C GLY A 311 3.83 18.18 2.45
N GLN A 312 3.10 18.37 1.34
CA GLN A 312 2.79 19.69 0.80
C GLN A 312 1.99 20.53 1.81
N TYR A 313 0.96 19.96 2.45
CA TYR A 313 0.18 20.67 3.46
C TYR A 313 1.04 21.07 4.68
N LYS A 314 1.96 20.22 5.14
CA LYS A 314 2.88 20.54 6.24
C LYS A 314 3.83 21.69 5.91
N GLN A 315 4.17 21.88 4.65
CA GLN A 315 5.05 22.96 4.19
C GLN A 315 4.31 24.28 3.98
N MET A 316 2.98 24.29 4.02
CA MET A 316 2.22 25.52 3.85
C MET A 316 2.43 26.47 5.03
N SER A 317 2.84 27.71 4.73
CA SER A 317 2.91 28.78 5.73
C SER A 317 1.51 29.18 6.20
N ILE A 318 1.03 28.59 7.29
CA ILE A 318 -0.26 28.93 7.92
C ILE A 318 -0.06 29.89 9.09
N SER A 319 -1.04 30.78 9.31
CA SER A 319 -1.01 31.68 10.46
C SER A 319 -0.93 30.89 11.77
N LYS A 320 0.06 31.23 12.62
CA LYS A 320 0.24 30.59 13.93
C LYS A 320 -0.91 30.86 14.90
N ASN A 321 -1.58 32.00 14.75
CA ASN A 321 -2.66 32.46 15.64
C ASN A 321 -4.07 32.08 15.13
N LYS A 322 -4.21 31.78 13.83
CA LYS A 322 -5.49 31.36 13.21
C LYS A 322 -5.27 30.17 12.25
N LYS A 323 -4.72 29.07 12.78
CA LYS A 323 -4.33 27.90 11.99
C LYS A 323 -5.47 27.31 11.16
N GLY A 324 -6.66 27.16 11.75
CA GLY A 324 -7.85 26.60 11.07
C GLY A 324 -8.32 27.47 9.89
N PRO A 325 -8.71 28.73 10.12
CA PRO A 325 -9.13 29.62 9.03
C PRO A 325 -8.06 29.82 7.96
N SER A 326 -6.78 29.91 8.35
CA SER A 326 -5.67 30.05 7.40
C SER A 326 -5.46 28.81 6.54
N LEU A 327 -5.73 27.61 7.06
CA LEU A 327 -5.70 26.38 6.29
C LEU A 327 -6.92 26.29 5.36
N GLN A 328 -8.11 26.64 5.86
CA GLN A 328 -9.34 26.65 5.08
C GLN A 328 -9.21 27.53 3.83
N ILE A 329 -8.77 28.78 3.98
CA ILE A 329 -8.55 29.70 2.85
C ILE A 329 -7.61 29.07 1.81
N LYS A 330 -6.51 28.45 2.26
CA LYS A 330 -5.57 27.80 1.33
C LYS A 330 -6.16 26.57 0.64
N LEU A 331 -7.02 25.83 1.31
CA LEU A 331 -7.72 24.68 0.72
C LEU A 331 -8.76 25.16 -0.29
N GLU A 332 -9.49 26.24 0.02
CA GLU A 332 -10.45 26.88 -0.89
C GLU A 332 -9.74 27.45 -2.12
N ASP A 333 -8.65 28.21 -1.96
CA ASP A 333 -7.83 28.72 -3.07
C ASP A 333 -7.33 27.58 -3.97
N ARG A 334 -6.89 26.47 -3.36
CA ARG A 334 -6.41 25.30 -4.10
C ARG A 334 -7.55 24.56 -4.80
N LEU A 335 -8.73 24.48 -4.18
CA LEU A 335 -9.92 23.91 -4.79
C LEU A 335 -10.38 24.75 -5.99
N ILE A 336 -10.47 26.07 -5.83
CA ILE A 336 -10.79 27.01 -6.90
C ILE A 336 -9.80 26.85 -8.05
N LYS A 337 -8.51 26.79 -7.74
CA LYS A 337 -7.48 26.55 -8.75
C LYS A 337 -7.67 25.21 -9.45
N ASN A 338 -7.88 24.12 -8.71
CA ASN A 338 -8.10 22.79 -9.31
C ASN A 338 -9.35 22.76 -10.20
N ILE A 339 -10.44 23.44 -9.78
CA ILE A 339 -11.66 23.57 -10.57
C ILE A 339 -11.38 24.39 -11.83
N ALA A 340 -10.66 25.52 -11.72
CA ALA A 340 -10.26 26.32 -12.87
C ALA A 340 -9.34 25.55 -13.83
N ASP A 341 -8.38 24.79 -13.32
CA ASP A 341 -7.49 23.94 -14.10
C ASP A 341 -8.28 22.82 -14.81
N ALA A 342 -9.25 22.21 -14.14
CA ALA A 342 -10.13 21.17 -14.70
C ALA A 342 -11.09 21.74 -15.76
N HIS A 343 -11.66 22.92 -15.50
CA HIS A 343 -12.53 23.62 -16.43
C HIS A 343 -11.76 24.09 -17.67
N SER A 344 -10.54 24.61 -17.50
CA SER A 344 -9.65 24.95 -18.61
C SER A 344 -9.31 23.72 -19.44
N ALA A 345 -8.98 22.60 -18.79
CA ALA A 345 -8.74 21.33 -19.47
C ALA A 345 -9.99 20.77 -20.20
N ALA A 346 -11.20 21.12 -19.76
CA ALA A 346 -12.46 20.70 -20.38
C ALA A 346 -12.94 21.65 -21.49
N GLN A 347 -12.54 22.93 -21.46
CA GLN A 347 -12.91 23.95 -22.45
C GLN A 347 -11.91 24.08 -23.61
N GLU A 348 -10.74 23.45 -23.52
CA GLU A 348 -9.76 23.39 -24.60
C GLU A 348 -10.27 22.47 -25.72
N ASN A 349 -11.23 22.97 -26.52
CA ASN A 349 -11.42 22.53 -27.89
C ASN A 349 -10.13 22.78 -28.66
N VAL A 350 -9.72 21.78 -29.42
CA VAL A 350 -8.58 21.76 -30.34
C VAL A 350 -8.51 23.09 -31.12
N ASN A 351 -7.47 23.90 -30.88
CA ASN A 351 -7.12 24.96 -31.83
C ASN A 351 -6.58 24.30 -33.10
N GLU A 352 -6.91 24.86 -34.26
CA GLU A 352 -6.68 24.32 -35.62
C GLU A 352 -5.23 23.91 -35.95
N ASP A 353 -4.25 24.24 -35.11
CA ASP A 353 -2.82 23.90 -35.27
C ASP A 353 -2.26 22.87 -34.25
N GLY A 354 -3.11 22.22 -33.44
CA GLY A 354 -2.85 20.86 -32.95
C GLY A 354 -1.77 20.60 -31.87
N GLU A 355 -1.07 21.57 -31.28
CA GLU A 355 -0.15 21.30 -30.16
C GLU A 355 -0.28 22.30 -28.99
N LEU A 356 -1.06 21.95 -27.96
CA LEU A 356 -1.06 22.61 -26.65
C LEU A 356 -0.38 21.78 -25.55
N CYS A 357 -0.03 20.53 -25.84
CA CYS A 357 0.64 19.60 -24.93
C CYS A 357 1.70 18.81 -25.69
N VAL A 358 2.96 18.87 -25.26
CA VAL A 358 3.98 17.96 -25.78
C VAL A 358 3.89 16.65 -25.02
N LEU A 359 3.14 15.71 -25.59
CA LEU A 359 3.04 14.34 -25.10
C LEU A 359 4.36 13.61 -25.41
N LYS A 360 5.30 13.62 -24.46
CA LYS A 360 6.61 12.98 -24.62
C LYS A 360 6.57 11.52 -24.21
N GLY A 361 7.02 10.65 -25.11
CA GLY A 361 7.16 9.20 -24.88
C GLY A 361 6.55 8.40 -26.02
N LYS A 362 6.80 7.08 -26.04
CA LYS A 362 6.12 6.19 -26.99
C LYS A 362 4.62 6.28 -26.74
N ARG A 363 3.85 6.68 -27.76
CA ARG A 363 2.38 6.50 -27.80
C ARG A 363 2.13 5.00 -27.71
N TYR A 364 1.64 4.54 -26.58
CA TYR A 364 1.16 3.17 -26.47
C TYR A 364 -0.29 3.20 -26.93
N LYS A 365 -0.49 3.03 -28.24
CA LYS A 365 -1.78 2.58 -28.73
C LYS A 365 -1.96 1.21 -28.10
N ILE A 366 -2.94 1.04 -27.22
CA ILE A 366 -3.24 -0.29 -26.71
C ILE A 366 -3.99 -1.01 -27.82
N ASP A 367 -3.24 -1.58 -28.77
CA ASP A 367 -3.77 -2.50 -29.76
C ASP A 367 -3.54 -3.96 -29.34
N GLY A 368 -4.40 -4.84 -29.84
CA GLY A 368 -4.27 -6.29 -29.66
C GLY A 368 -4.37 -6.79 -28.20
N ASP A 369 -3.45 -7.70 -27.84
CA ASP A 369 -3.55 -8.57 -26.65
C ASP A 369 -3.46 -7.83 -25.31
N ALA A 370 -2.81 -6.66 -25.27
CA ALA A 370 -2.74 -5.82 -24.07
C ALA A 370 -4.10 -5.19 -23.72
N PHE A 371 -4.85 -4.73 -24.72
CA PHE A 371 -6.21 -4.22 -24.55
C PHE A 371 -7.14 -5.34 -24.13
N ALA A 372 -7.04 -6.49 -24.80
CA ALA A 372 -7.78 -7.68 -24.42
C ALA A 372 -7.48 -8.13 -22.99
N LYS A 373 -6.26 -7.94 -22.48
CA LYS A 373 -5.89 -8.23 -21.07
C LYS A 373 -6.51 -7.24 -20.09
N LEU A 374 -6.47 -5.94 -20.38
CA LEU A 374 -7.08 -4.91 -19.54
C LEU A 374 -8.61 -5.07 -19.50
N ARG A 375 -9.21 -5.29 -20.67
CA ARG A 375 -10.64 -5.60 -20.85
C ARG A 375 -11.03 -6.87 -20.12
N ARG A 376 -10.21 -7.93 -20.17
CA ARG A 376 -10.40 -9.15 -19.37
C ARG A 376 -10.23 -8.89 -17.86
N ALA A 377 -9.32 -8.03 -17.44
CA ALA A 377 -9.14 -7.68 -16.03
C ALA A 377 -10.36 -6.91 -15.49
N LEU A 378 -10.85 -5.92 -16.25
CA LEU A 378 -12.05 -5.15 -15.96
C LEU A 378 -13.30 -6.06 -15.97
N LYS A 379 -13.51 -6.88 -17.00
CA LYS A 379 -14.63 -7.84 -17.05
C LYS A 379 -14.58 -8.85 -15.89
N ARG A 380 -13.40 -9.35 -15.52
CA ARG A 380 -13.25 -10.23 -14.35
C ARG A 380 -13.55 -9.49 -13.05
N TYR A 381 -13.19 -8.22 -12.94
CA TYR A 381 -13.55 -7.37 -11.81
C TYR A 381 -15.07 -7.16 -11.74
N LEU A 382 -15.70 -6.71 -12.82
CA LEU A 382 -17.16 -6.51 -12.90
C LEU A 382 -17.93 -7.80 -12.58
N ALA A 383 -17.50 -8.94 -13.12
CA ALA A 383 -18.06 -10.26 -12.82
C ALA A 383 -17.91 -10.64 -11.34
N ARG A 384 -16.74 -10.38 -10.71
CA ARG A 384 -16.56 -10.58 -9.26
C ARG A 384 -17.46 -9.67 -8.42
N MET A 385 -17.76 -8.47 -8.94
CA MET A 385 -18.63 -7.50 -8.29
C MET A 385 -20.13 -7.78 -8.53
N GLY A 386 -20.48 -8.74 -9.38
CA GLY A 386 -21.86 -9.03 -9.77
C GLY A 386 -22.47 -7.95 -10.68
N LEU A 387 -21.64 -7.09 -11.25
CA LEU A 387 -22.05 -6.02 -12.16
C LEU A 387 -22.15 -6.63 -13.56
N GLY A 388 -23.36 -6.64 -14.13
CA GLY A 388 -23.64 -7.20 -15.46
C GLY A 388 -22.70 -6.63 -16.53
N GLY A 389 -22.33 -7.47 -17.51
CA GLY A 389 -21.35 -7.14 -18.56
C GLY A 389 -21.85 -6.10 -19.58
N GLY A 390 -22.12 -4.88 -19.12
CA GLY A 390 -22.41 -3.74 -19.97
C GLY A 390 -21.20 -3.33 -20.82
N ASN A 391 -21.47 -2.49 -21.83
CA ASN A 391 -20.46 -1.94 -22.72
C ASN A 391 -19.41 -1.19 -21.90
N ASP A 392 -18.13 -1.53 -22.04
CA ASP A 392 -17.07 -1.10 -21.13
C ASP A 392 -16.54 0.32 -21.41
N GLY A 393 -17.00 0.98 -22.48
CA GLY A 393 -16.71 2.39 -22.77
C GLY A 393 -15.23 2.72 -23.03
N VAL A 394 -14.37 1.71 -23.16
CA VAL A 394 -12.90 1.86 -23.25
C VAL A 394 -12.40 1.93 -24.71
N GLU A 395 -13.27 1.83 -25.70
CA GLU A 395 -12.87 2.06 -27.10
C GLU A 395 -12.48 3.54 -27.28
N GLY A 396 -11.27 3.80 -27.78
CA GLY A 396 -10.73 5.16 -28.02
C GLY A 396 -9.76 5.71 -26.97
N TRP A 397 -9.37 4.93 -25.94
CA TRP A 397 -8.48 5.43 -24.89
C TRP A 397 -7.00 5.34 -25.29
N SER A 398 -6.25 6.44 -25.18
CA SER A 398 -4.80 6.53 -25.40
C SER A 398 -4.06 6.85 -24.10
N PHE A 399 -2.97 6.14 -23.83
CA PHE A 399 -2.16 6.32 -22.62
C PHE A 399 -0.78 6.88 -22.95
N TYR A 400 -0.38 7.88 -22.19
CA TYR A 400 0.93 8.53 -22.32
C TYR A 400 1.76 8.29 -21.06
N GLY A 401 3.00 7.84 -21.25
CA GLY A 401 3.95 7.63 -20.15
C GLY A 401 4.28 8.92 -19.41
N GLN A 402 4.20 10.05 -20.10
CA GLN A 402 4.47 11.36 -19.56
C GLN A 402 3.72 12.45 -20.35
N MET A 403 3.22 13.47 -19.65
CA MET A 403 2.70 14.71 -20.22
C MET A 403 3.49 15.87 -19.61
N GLU A 404 3.96 16.79 -20.45
CA GLU A 404 4.60 18.03 -20.00
C GLU A 404 3.65 19.20 -20.30
N ARG A 405 3.23 19.91 -19.24
CA ARG A 405 2.37 21.10 -19.32
C ARG A 405 3.01 22.22 -18.50
N ASP A 406 3.24 23.38 -19.11
CA ASP A 406 3.82 24.55 -18.46
C ASP A 406 5.12 24.26 -17.67
N GLY A 407 5.99 23.43 -18.24
CA GLY A 407 7.25 23.01 -17.62
C GLY A 407 7.10 22.04 -16.43
N LYS A 408 5.88 21.53 -16.18
CA LYS A 408 5.60 20.51 -15.16
C LYS A 408 5.32 19.16 -15.80
N VAL A 409 5.92 18.13 -15.20
CA VAL A 409 5.85 16.76 -15.68
C VAL A 409 4.78 15.97 -14.91
N TYR A 410 3.81 15.45 -15.64
CA TYR A 410 2.75 14.58 -15.15
C TYR A 410 2.99 13.16 -15.69
N ARG A 411 2.95 12.15 -14.82
CA ARG A 411 3.22 10.74 -15.18
C ARG A 411 1.90 9.96 -15.22
N SER A 412 1.76 9.06 -16.21
CA SER A 412 0.60 8.18 -16.40
C SER A 412 -0.72 8.93 -16.61
N VAL A 413 -0.85 9.59 -17.77
CA VAL A 413 -2.06 10.33 -18.15
C VAL A 413 -2.85 9.54 -19.19
N CYS A 414 -4.17 9.50 -19.02
CA CYS A 414 -5.12 8.88 -19.95
C CYS A 414 -5.86 9.98 -20.72
N SER A 415 -5.93 9.86 -22.04
CA SER A 415 -6.83 10.68 -22.86
C SER A 415 -7.87 9.79 -23.52
N VAL A 416 -9.12 10.27 -23.58
CA VAL A 416 -10.17 9.66 -24.39
C VAL A 416 -10.16 10.42 -25.71
N GLY A 417 -9.95 9.72 -26.82
CA GLY A 417 -9.93 10.34 -28.14
C GLY A 417 -10.77 9.56 -29.14
N GLY A 418 -11.82 10.21 -29.63
CA GLY A 418 -12.21 10.05 -31.03
C GLY A 418 -11.07 10.52 -31.93
N ASP A 419 -11.05 10.02 -33.17
CA ASP A 419 -9.96 10.26 -34.12
C ASP A 419 -9.55 11.75 -34.18
N ILE A 420 -8.24 11.98 -34.05
CA ILE A 420 -7.58 13.28 -34.27
C ILE A 420 -7.50 13.51 -35.78
#